data_AF-A0A0X8NWY1-F1
#
_entry.id   AF-A0A0X8NWY1-F1
#
_cell.length_a   1.000
_cell.length_b   1.000
_cell.length_c   1.000
_cell.angle_alpha   90.00
_cell.angle_beta   90.00
_cell.angle_gamma   90.00
#
_symmetry.space_group_name_H-M   'P 1'
#
loop_
_entity.id
_entity.type
_entity.pdbx_description
1 polymer ?
#
loop_
_entity_poly.entity_id
_entity_poly.type
_entity_poly.pdbx_seq_one_letter_code
_entity_poly.pdbx_strand_id
1 'polypeptide(L)'
;MMALARWLRTLLLPAVLLLPSAAAQAQAAPTPGCEDFLAALGDKPDAIEYLGCRQEWGQGKPLVARYRLDGADAAGVERYLRQRFGLEPLHFRCCGWDAPPHSWRDPRTGHEYMIAFGSEETLVSSRAQWDRIDNFHIRVERYTEDI
;
A
#
# COMPACT_ATOMS: atom_id res chain seq x y z
N MET A 1 26.75 -72.27 33.81
CA MET A 1 25.84 -71.46 34.65
C MET A 1 26.42 -70.07 34.81
N MET A 2 25.59 -69.04 34.54
CA MET A 2 25.74 -67.61 34.88
C MET A 2 26.85 -66.85 34.14
N ALA A 3 26.58 -66.22 32.98
CA ALA A 3 25.74 -65.06 32.69
C ALA A 3 26.48 -63.72 32.89
N LEU A 4 26.59 -63.01 31.77
CA LEU A 4 27.11 -61.66 31.60
C LEU A 4 26.33 -60.64 32.44
N ALA A 5 27.02 -59.67 33.04
CA ALA A 5 26.45 -58.36 33.34
C ALA A 5 27.54 -57.33 33.67
N ARG A 6 27.73 -56.34 32.79
CA ARG A 6 28.27 -54.99 33.08
C ARG A 6 27.95 -54.13 31.85
N TRP A 7 26.69 -53.72 31.74
CA TRP A 7 26.25 -52.34 32.05
C TRP A 7 26.88 -51.31 31.10
N LEU A 8 26.38 -51.25 29.87
CA LEU A 8 26.44 -50.04 29.06
C LEU A 8 25.03 -49.45 29.01
N ARG A 9 24.74 -48.51 29.90
CA ARG A 9 23.57 -47.63 29.75
C ARG A 9 23.90 -46.61 28.68
N THR A 10 23.72 -46.96 27.42
CA THR A 10 23.65 -46.00 26.33
C THR A 10 22.39 -45.15 26.52
N LEU A 11 22.55 -43.93 27.04
CA LEU A 11 21.52 -42.89 26.95
C LEU A 11 21.31 -42.54 25.47
N LEU A 12 20.25 -43.07 24.88
CA LEU A 12 19.69 -42.56 23.63
C LEU A 12 18.91 -41.28 23.95
N LEU A 13 19.56 -40.13 23.79
CA LEU A 13 18.86 -38.85 23.68
C LEU A 13 18.33 -38.74 22.23
N PRO A 14 17.00 -38.62 22.01
CA PRO A 14 16.51 -38.29 20.68
C PRO A 14 16.85 -36.83 20.44
N ALA A 15 17.81 -36.56 19.57
CA ALA A 15 18.03 -35.23 19.02
C ALA A 15 16.84 -34.88 18.14
N VAL A 16 15.79 -34.32 18.74
CA VAL A 16 14.66 -33.73 18.01
C VAL A 16 15.21 -32.50 17.32
N LEU A 17 15.54 -32.67 16.04
CA LEU A 17 15.90 -31.59 15.12
C LEU A 17 14.67 -30.69 14.94
N LEU A 18 14.60 -29.62 15.74
CA LEU A 18 13.72 -28.48 15.50
C LEU A 18 14.17 -27.80 14.21
N LEU A 19 13.63 -28.24 13.07
CA LEU A 19 13.75 -27.53 11.81
C LEU A 19 12.96 -26.22 11.94
N PRO A 20 13.60 -25.04 11.83
CA PRO A 20 12.86 -23.80 11.76
C PRO A 20 12.10 -23.79 10.43
N SER A 21 10.78 -23.89 10.51
CA SER A 21 9.90 -23.67 9.36
C SER A 21 10.01 -22.22 8.93
N ALA A 22 10.96 -21.91 8.06
CA ALA A 22 10.97 -20.67 7.30
C ALA A 22 9.78 -20.72 6.35
N ALA A 23 8.64 -20.18 6.78
CA ALA A 23 7.54 -19.87 5.88
C ALA A 23 8.04 -18.78 4.92
N ALA A 24 8.57 -19.20 3.77
CA ALA A 24 8.82 -18.30 2.66
C ALA A 24 7.46 -17.74 2.24
N GLN A 25 7.20 -16.49 2.60
CA GLN A 25 6.05 -15.76 2.07
C GLN A 25 6.25 -15.67 0.56
N ALA A 26 5.46 -16.40 -0.22
CA ALA A 26 5.52 -16.29 -1.67
C ALA A 26 5.01 -14.88 -2.05
N GLN A 27 5.90 -13.95 -2.35
CA GLN A 27 5.51 -12.72 -3.03
C GLN A 27 4.96 -13.12 -4.41
N ALA A 28 3.70 -12.75 -4.68
CA ALA A 28 3.11 -12.91 -6.00
C ALA A 28 4.00 -12.24 -7.05
N ALA A 29 4.11 -12.85 -8.23
CA ALA A 29 4.87 -12.26 -9.33
C ALA A 29 4.33 -10.84 -9.64
N PRO A 30 5.20 -9.88 -9.98
CA PRO A 30 4.78 -8.52 -10.28
C PRO A 30 3.76 -8.53 -11.42
N THR A 31 2.63 -7.84 -11.21
CA THR A 31 1.59 -7.70 -12.24
C THR A 31 2.13 -6.79 -13.36
N PRO A 32 2.14 -7.23 -14.64
CA PRO A 32 2.64 -6.41 -15.74
C PRO A 32 1.95 -5.04 -15.81
N GLY A 33 2.75 -3.98 -15.92
CA GLY A 33 2.27 -2.59 -15.96
C GLY A 33 1.77 -2.05 -14.61
N CYS A 34 1.77 -2.84 -13.54
CA CYS A 34 1.44 -2.38 -12.20
C CYS A 34 2.72 -1.87 -11.53
N GLU A 35 2.80 -0.56 -11.37
CA GLU A 35 4.00 0.14 -10.92
C GLU A 35 3.63 1.29 -9.97
N ASP A 36 4.64 2.01 -9.49
CA ASP A 36 4.41 3.29 -8.82
C ASP A 36 3.99 4.34 -9.85
N PHE A 37 2.68 4.48 -10.05
CA PHE A 37 2.12 5.43 -11.02
C PHE A 37 2.51 6.88 -10.73
N LEU A 38 2.47 7.33 -9.48
CA LEU A 38 2.87 8.69 -9.13
C LEU A 38 4.35 8.93 -9.46
N ALA A 39 5.23 7.96 -9.22
CA ALA A 39 6.63 8.08 -9.63
C ALA A 39 6.78 8.09 -11.17
N ALA A 40 6.06 7.23 -11.89
CA ALA A 40 6.09 7.17 -13.36
C ALA A 40 5.52 8.43 -14.05
N LEU A 41 4.62 9.15 -13.38
CA LEU A 41 4.05 10.42 -13.83
C LEU A 41 4.94 11.65 -13.51
N GLY A 42 6.00 11.45 -12.72
CA GLY A 42 7.01 12.45 -12.37
C GLY A 42 6.66 13.32 -11.15
N ASP A 43 7.70 13.84 -10.49
CA ASP A 43 7.64 14.80 -9.38
C ASP A 43 6.85 14.32 -8.15
N LYS A 44 6.81 13.01 -7.90
CA LYS A 44 6.20 12.44 -6.68
C LYS A 44 6.95 12.93 -5.43
N PRO A 45 6.29 13.59 -4.46
CA PRO A 45 6.90 13.95 -3.19
C PRO A 45 7.43 12.73 -2.41
N ASP A 46 8.60 12.88 -1.77
CA ASP A 46 9.23 11.82 -0.97
C ASP A 46 8.39 11.37 0.23
N ALA A 47 7.53 12.26 0.74
CA ALA A 47 6.57 11.95 1.81
C ALA A 47 5.51 10.91 1.42
N ILE A 48 5.34 10.62 0.11
CA ILE A 48 4.38 9.65 -0.37
C ILE A 48 5.03 8.27 -0.46
N GLU A 49 4.79 7.44 0.56
CA GLU A 49 5.19 6.04 0.60
C GLU A 49 4.36 5.21 -0.37
N TYR A 50 5.03 4.44 -1.23
CA TYR A 50 4.37 3.50 -2.13
C TYR A 50 4.21 2.14 -1.46
N LEU A 51 2.96 1.69 -1.32
CA LEU A 51 2.61 0.43 -0.65
C LEU A 51 2.48 -0.75 -1.62
N GLY A 52 2.62 -0.51 -2.92
CA GLY A 52 2.49 -1.52 -3.95
C GLY A 52 1.31 -1.29 -4.89
N CYS A 53 1.31 -2.08 -5.95
CA CYS A 53 0.29 -2.08 -6.99
C CYS A 53 -0.20 -3.51 -7.23
N ARG A 54 -1.50 -3.68 -7.43
CA ARG A 54 -2.14 -4.95 -7.79
C ARG A 54 -3.25 -4.74 -8.81
N GLN A 55 -3.50 -5.75 -9.65
CA GLN A 55 -4.74 -5.80 -10.41
C GLN A 55 -5.89 -6.14 -9.46
N GLU A 56 -6.96 -5.35 -9.53
CA GLU A 56 -8.19 -5.60 -8.77
C GLU A 56 -9.31 -6.10 -9.66
N TRP A 57 -10.20 -6.88 -9.05
CA TRP A 57 -11.38 -7.41 -9.72
C TRP A 57 -12.42 -6.30 -9.88
N GLY A 58 -13.04 -6.20 -11.05
CA GLY A 58 -14.01 -5.15 -11.38
C GLY A 58 -14.09 -4.93 -12.89
N GLN A 59 -14.99 -4.06 -13.33
CA GLN A 59 -15.01 -3.63 -14.74
C GLN A 59 -13.72 -2.87 -15.07
N GLY A 60 -13.13 -3.13 -16.24
CA GLY A 60 -11.86 -2.54 -16.65
C GLY A 60 -10.62 -3.14 -15.98
N LYS A 61 -10.81 -4.12 -15.07
CA LYS A 61 -9.76 -4.81 -14.28
C LYS A 61 -8.62 -3.88 -13.87
N PRO A 62 -8.90 -2.82 -13.10
CA PRO A 62 -7.96 -1.74 -12.91
C PRO A 62 -6.69 -2.22 -12.21
N LEU A 63 -5.57 -1.64 -12.61
CA LEU A 63 -4.34 -1.69 -11.84
C LEU A 63 -4.42 -0.61 -10.78
N VAL A 64 -4.19 -0.97 -9.52
CA VAL A 64 -4.44 -0.11 -8.38
C VAL A 64 -3.16 0.03 -7.56
N ALA A 65 -2.55 1.21 -7.64
CA ALA A 65 -1.44 1.62 -6.79
C ALA A 65 -1.98 2.26 -5.51
N ARG A 66 -1.40 1.87 -4.37
CA ARG A 66 -1.75 2.41 -3.05
C ARG A 66 -0.56 3.14 -2.44
N TYR A 67 -0.89 4.20 -1.72
CA TYR A 67 0.09 5.04 -1.07
C TYR A 67 -0.35 5.44 0.33
N ARG A 68 0.64 5.81 1.14
CA ARG A 68 0.45 6.32 2.50
C ARG A 68 1.37 7.51 2.74
N LEU A 69 0.95 8.38 3.64
CA LEU A 69 1.71 9.53 4.09
C LEU A 69 1.24 9.92 5.49
N ASP A 70 2.13 10.53 6.25
CA ASP A 70 1.82 11.05 7.57
C ASP A 70 0.96 12.32 7.45
N GLY A 71 0.12 12.58 8.45
CA GLY A 71 -0.74 13.76 8.46
C GLY A 71 0.00 15.09 8.45
N ALA A 72 1.25 15.12 8.92
CA ALA A 72 2.12 16.31 8.85
C ALA A 72 2.40 16.75 7.40
N ASP A 73 2.42 15.81 6.45
CA ASP A 73 2.71 16.07 5.04
C ASP A 73 1.44 16.25 4.19
N ALA A 74 0.27 15.92 4.73
CA ALA A 74 -0.99 15.87 4.00
C ALA A 74 -1.35 17.19 3.32
N ALA A 75 -1.06 18.34 3.93
CA ALA A 75 -1.32 19.65 3.32
C ALA A 75 -0.40 19.95 2.12
N GLY A 76 0.85 19.49 2.19
CA GLY A 76 1.80 19.59 1.07
C GLY A 76 1.39 18.69 -0.09
N VAL A 77 1.01 17.45 0.23
CA VAL A 77 0.59 16.46 -0.76
C VAL A 77 -0.77 16.79 -1.39
N GLU A 78 -1.73 17.32 -0.61
CA GLU A 78 -2.98 17.88 -1.16
C GLU A 78 -2.67 18.91 -2.24
N ARG A 79 -1.78 19.87 -1.94
CA ARG A 79 -1.39 20.91 -2.91
C ARG A 79 -0.75 20.33 -4.17
N TYR A 80 0.14 19.35 -4.01
CA TYR A 80 0.74 18.63 -5.14
C TYR A 80 -0.33 17.98 -6.02
N LEU A 81 -1.25 17.20 -5.45
CA LEU A 81 -2.29 16.50 -6.21
C LEU A 81 -3.23 17.47 -6.92
N ARG A 82 -3.58 18.58 -6.25
CA ARG A 82 -4.41 19.63 -6.84
C ARG A 82 -3.72 20.32 -8.01
N GLN A 83 -2.45 20.67 -7.87
CA GLN A 83 -1.69 21.37 -8.93
C GLN A 83 -1.36 20.47 -10.11
N ARG A 84 -0.97 19.22 -9.84
CA ARG A 84 -0.51 18.29 -10.87
C ARG A 84 -1.65 17.63 -11.61
N PHE A 85 -2.70 17.25 -10.89
CA PHE A 85 -3.78 16.42 -11.42
C PHE A 85 -5.13 17.12 -11.43
N GLY A 86 -5.31 18.24 -10.73
CA GLY A 86 -6.62 18.92 -10.66
C GLY A 86 -7.57 18.36 -9.61
N LEU A 87 -7.05 17.58 -8.64
CA LEU A 87 -7.84 17.09 -7.51
C LEU A 87 -8.56 18.26 -6.79
N GLU A 88 -9.74 18.00 -6.25
CA GLU A 88 -10.42 18.96 -5.37
C GLU A 88 -9.82 18.95 -3.96
N PRO A 89 -9.95 20.05 -3.19
CA PRO A 89 -9.53 20.04 -1.80
C PRO A 89 -10.38 19.07 -0.96
N LEU A 90 -9.78 18.44 0.04
CA LEU A 90 -10.42 17.49 0.94
C LEU A 90 -11.40 18.20 1.86
N HIS A 91 -12.55 17.61 2.12
CA HIS A 91 -13.51 18.14 3.08
C HIS A 91 -13.69 17.15 4.20
N PHE A 92 -13.85 17.66 5.42
CA PHE A 92 -14.19 16.79 6.54
C PHE A 92 -15.67 16.38 6.41
N ARG A 93 -15.93 15.08 6.29
CA ARG A 93 -17.28 14.52 6.15
C ARG A 93 -17.44 13.32 7.07
N CYS A 94 -18.44 13.39 7.97
CA CYS A 94 -18.65 12.48 9.11
C CYS A 94 -17.45 12.41 10.04
N CYS A 95 -16.40 11.74 9.58
CA CYS A 95 -15.48 10.96 10.39
C CYS A 95 -14.13 10.83 9.68
N GLY A 96 -13.84 11.69 8.70
CA GLY A 96 -12.63 11.64 7.90
C GLY A 96 -12.56 12.80 6.91
N TRP A 97 -11.41 12.92 6.26
CA TRP A 97 -11.17 13.87 5.19
C TRP A 97 -11.15 13.14 3.85
N ASP A 98 -11.93 13.62 2.90
CA ASP A 98 -11.95 13.05 1.56
C ASP A 98 -12.31 14.09 0.50
N ALA A 99 -12.01 13.78 -0.75
CA ALA A 99 -12.51 14.48 -1.92
C ALA A 99 -13.16 13.48 -2.87
N PRO A 100 -14.10 13.91 -3.74
CA PRO A 100 -14.54 13.08 -4.84
C PRO A 100 -13.33 12.54 -5.64
N PRO A 101 -13.32 11.26 -6.05
CA PRO A 101 -12.29 10.74 -6.94
C PRO A 101 -12.18 11.59 -8.22
N HIS A 102 -10.96 11.85 -8.66
CA HIS A 102 -10.70 12.70 -9.82
C HIS A 102 -10.13 11.88 -10.98
N SER A 103 -10.78 11.96 -12.14
CA SER A 103 -10.25 11.42 -13.40
C SER A 103 -9.23 12.38 -14.00
N TRP A 104 -8.03 11.88 -14.28
CA TRP A 104 -6.98 12.61 -14.96
C TRP A 104 -6.41 11.76 -16.10
N ARG A 105 -6.21 12.38 -17.27
CA ARG A 105 -5.68 11.70 -18.46
C ARG A 105 -4.23 12.12 -18.71
N ASP A 106 -3.32 11.16 -18.81
CA ASP A 106 -1.92 11.44 -19.13
C ASP A 106 -1.80 11.94 -20.57
N PRO A 107 -1.38 13.19 -20.81
CA PRO A 107 -1.28 13.75 -22.15
C PRO A 107 -0.21 13.05 -23.01
N ARG A 108 0.73 12.29 -22.41
CA ARG A 108 1.80 11.60 -23.15
C ARG A 108 1.37 10.23 -23.67
N THR A 109 0.57 9.51 -22.89
CA THR A 109 0.21 8.11 -23.15
C THR A 109 -1.28 7.92 -23.46
N GLY A 110 -2.12 8.90 -23.12
CA GLY A 110 -3.57 8.83 -23.27
C GLY A 110 -4.27 8.00 -22.18
N HIS A 111 -3.50 7.35 -21.28
CA HIS A 111 -4.04 6.56 -20.18
C HIS A 111 -4.85 7.41 -19.22
N GLU A 112 -6.02 6.90 -18.83
CA GLU A 112 -6.86 7.51 -17.82
C GLU A 112 -6.56 6.93 -16.44
N TYR A 113 -6.41 7.83 -15.48
CA TYR A 113 -6.18 7.53 -14.08
C TYR A 113 -7.34 8.08 -13.24
N MET A 114 -7.77 7.30 -12.26
CA MET A 114 -8.68 7.76 -11.22
C MET A 114 -7.91 7.90 -9.91
N ILE A 115 -7.90 9.10 -9.35
CA ILE A 115 -7.11 9.46 -8.17
C ILE A 115 -8.05 9.77 -7.01
N ALA A 116 -7.92 9.03 -5.92
CA ALA A 116 -8.61 9.29 -4.67
C ALA A 116 -7.60 9.61 -3.57
N PHE A 117 -7.94 10.57 -2.70
CA PHE A 117 -7.11 11.00 -1.58
C PHE A 117 -7.99 11.26 -0.37
N GLY A 118 -7.58 10.74 0.79
CA GLY A 118 -8.31 10.92 2.04
C GLY A 118 -7.53 10.48 3.26
N SER A 119 -8.08 10.74 4.45
CA SER A 119 -7.53 10.25 5.72
C SER A 119 -8.08 8.88 6.09
N GLU A 120 -7.44 8.22 7.06
CA GLU A 120 -8.12 7.26 7.92
C GLU A 120 -9.32 7.90 8.65
N GLU A 121 -10.13 7.07 9.32
CA GLU A 121 -11.17 7.58 10.22
C GLU A 121 -10.56 8.43 11.34
N THR A 122 -11.12 9.62 11.56
CA THR A 122 -10.65 10.58 12.56
C THR A 122 -11.76 11.56 12.97
N LEU A 123 -11.65 12.06 14.21
CA LEU A 123 -12.48 13.17 14.72
C LEU A 123 -11.82 14.54 14.51
N VAL A 124 -10.59 14.58 13.99
CA VAL A 124 -9.86 15.82 13.74
C VAL A 124 -10.45 16.51 12.52
N SER A 125 -11.32 17.50 12.74
CA SER A 125 -12.06 18.21 11.69
C SER A 125 -11.44 19.54 11.26
N SER A 126 -10.26 19.89 11.78
CA SER A 126 -9.50 21.07 11.37
C SER A 126 -8.24 20.71 10.59
N ARG A 127 -8.04 21.32 9.42
CA ARG A 127 -6.81 21.16 8.61
C ARG A 127 -5.55 21.56 9.36
N ALA A 128 -5.65 22.53 10.27
CA ALA A 128 -4.52 22.99 11.07
C ALA A 128 -4.02 21.94 12.09
N GLN A 129 -4.73 20.82 12.22
CA GLN A 129 -4.42 19.72 13.15
C GLN A 129 -4.16 18.40 12.41
N TRP A 130 -3.92 18.45 11.09
CA TRP A 130 -3.66 17.24 10.30
C TRP A 130 -2.43 16.47 10.77
N ASP A 131 -1.47 17.12 11.42
CA ASP A 131 -0.33 16.50 12.10
C ASP A 131 -0.73 15.49 13.20
N ARG A 132 -1.98 15.52 13.67
CA ARG A 132 -2.54 14.57 14.66
C ARG A 132 -3.26 13.37 14.04
N ILE A 133 -3.35 13.31 12.72
CA ILE A 133 -3.96 12.20 11.99
C ILE A 133 -2.82 11.30 11.55
N ASP A 134 -2.85 10.04 11.99
CA ASP A 134 -1.72 9.12 11.77
C ASP A 134 -1.43 8.91 10.29
N ASN A 135 -2.47 8.68 9.47
CA ASN A 135 -2.29 8.36 8.07
C ASN A 135 -3.31 9.03 7.17
N PHE A 136 -2.82 9.45 6.02
CA PHE A 136 -3.61 9.65 4.81
C PHE A 136 -3.23 8.62 3.76
N HIS A 137 -4.13 8.41 2.81
CA HIS A 137 -4.00 7.42 1.75
C HIS A 137 -4.32 8.02 0.41
N ILE A 138 -3.54 7.62 -0.60
CA ILE A 138 -3.84 7.87 -1.99
C ILE A 138 -4.08 6.53 -2.66
N ARG A 139 -5.12 6.47 -3.49
CA ARG A 139 -5.39 5.34 -4.37
C ARG A 139 -5.42 5.85 -5.79
N VAL A 140 -4.59 5.26 -6.64
CA VAL A 140 -4.49 5.58 -8.07
C VAL A 140 -4.84 4.35 -8.86
N GLU A 141 -5.88 4.46 -9.69
CA GLU A 141 -6.35 3.39 -10.56
C GLU A 141 -6.02 3.72 -12.01
N ARG A 142 -5.54 2.74 -12.77
CA ARG A 142 -5.45 2.79 -14.23
C ARG A 142 -6.26 1.65 -14.81
N TYR A 143 -7.26 1.97 -15.62
CA TYR A 143 -8.05 0.96 -16.32
C TYR A 143 -7.21 0.28 -17.40
N THR A 144 -7.40 -1.04 -17.56
CA THR A 144 -6.61 -1.87 -18.50
C THR A 144 -7.36 -2.24 -19.77
N GLU A 145 -8.63 -1.89 -19.86
CA GLU A 145 -9.50 -2.15 -20.99
C GLU A 145 -9.91 -0.79 -21.60
N ASP A 146 -9.90 -0.67 -22.92
CA ASP A 146 -10.46 0.49 -23.61
C ASP A 146 -11.97 0.54 -23.33
N ILE A 147 -12.45 1.67 -22.81
CA ILE A 147 -13.88 1.92 -22.53
C ILE A 147 -14.56 2.41 -23.81
#